data_AF-A0A8B7CBT3-F1
#
_entry.id   AF-A0A8B7CBT3-F1
#
_cell.length_a   1.000
_cell.length_b   1.000
_cell.length_c   1.000
_cell.angle_alpha   90.00
_cell.angle_beta   90.00
_cell.angle_gamma   90.00
#
_symmetry.space_group_name_H-M   'P 1'
#
loop_
_entity.id
_entity.type
_entity.pdbx_description
1 polymer ?
#
loop_
_entity_poly.entity_id
_entity_poly.type
_entity_poly.pdbx_seq_one_letter_code
_entity_poly.pdbx_strand_id
1 'polypeptide(L)'
;MGRALLSHLLLLSNQKSPRLCSSIVCHGRNQSSHFVRTGGTTPSRLPLHTGTNFRCNCTVSAPEAEGSVSSSSPVKKRVVSGVQPTGSVHLGNYLGAIKNWISLQDTYETLFFIVDLHAITLPYDASELSKDTKKTAALYLACGVDTSKASVFVQSHVRAHVELMWLLSSATPIGWLNRMIQFKEKSLKVGDENVGVALLTYPVLMASDILLYQSDFVPVGEDQKQHLELTRELAERVNFLYGGRKWKKRGGKGGALFKVPEALIPPAGARVMSLTDGLSKMSKSAPSDQSRINLLDPKEVIANKIKRCKTDSFPGLEFDNPERPECNNLLSIYQLITGRTKEEVTLECRDMNWGTFKANLTDALIDHLHPIQVIFWIWPYNSTETLLAFLLFGFIRLRNLVFLIILTTAALAIYHSKSSLYY
;
A
#
# COMPACT_ATOMS: atom_id res chain seq x y z
N MET A 1 -47.43 23.68 -3.60
CA MET A 1 -47.80 22.95 -2.36
C MET A 1 -46.56 22.16 -1.95
N GLY A 2 -46.06 22.13 -0.71
CA GLY A 2 -46.50 22.68 0.58
C GLY A 2 -45.72 21.90 1.65
N ARG A 3 -45.08 22.58 2.62
CA ARG A 3 -44.16 21.95 3.60
C ARG A 3 -44.90 21.12 4.68
N ALA A 4 -44.11 20.37 5.45
CA ALA A 4 -44.43 19.61 6.67
C ALA A 4 -45.04 18.21 6.41
N LEU A 5 -44.80 17.17 7.23
CA LEU A 5 -44.46 17.16 8.66
C LEU A 5 -43.23 16.31 9.05
N LEU A 6 -42.33 16.92 9.81
CA LEU A 6 -41.40 16.26 10.73
C LEU A 6 -42.03 16.33 12.13
N SER A 7 -42.46 15.20 12.70
CA SER A 7 -42.62 15.02 14.16
C SER A 7 -43.30 13.68 14.49
N HIS A 8 -42.56 12.76 15.11
CA HIS A 8 -43.06 11.87 16.17
C HIS A 8 -41.85 11.22 16.87
N LEU A 9 -42.01 10.85 18.14
CA LEU A 9 -41.01 10.23 19.03
C LEU A 9 -39.92 11.15 19.62
N LEU A 10 -40.36 12.28 20.19
CA LEU A 10 -39.77 12.84 21.40
C LEU A 10 -40.87 12.98 22.47
N LEU A 11 -40.96 12.03 23.40
CA LEU A 11 -41.64 12.14 24.70
C LEU A 11 -41.53 10.81 25.47
N LEU A 12 -40.55 10.72 26.37
CA LEU A 12 -40.62 9.98 27.64
C LEU A 12 -39.38 10.37 28.47
N SER A 13 -39.59 11.31 29.39
CA SER A 13 -38.57 11.82 30.31
C SER A 13 -38.96 11.44 31.75
N ASN A 14 -37.97 11.39 32.64
CA ASN A 14 -38.04 11.03 34.06
C ASN A 14 -38.42 9.57 34.38
N GLN A 15 -37.46 8.78 34.86
CA GLN A 15 -37.19 8.70 36.31
C GLN A 15 -35.75 8.27 36.66
N LYS A 16 -35.16 9.03 37.60
CA LYS A 16 -34.22 8.63 38.68
C LYS A 16 -33.11 7.61 38.38
N SER A 17 -31.89 8.13 38.28
CA SER A 17 -30.62 7.44 38.51
C SER A 17 -30.37 7.09 40.00
N PRO A 18 -29.78 5.92 40.32
CA PRO A 18 -29.11 5.70 41.59
C PRO A 18 -27.58 5.92 41.49
N ARG A 19 -27.05 6.82 42.32
CA ARG A 19 -25.67 6.72 42.84
C ARG A 19 -25.69 5.83 44.09
N LEU A 20 -24.55 5.21 44.42
CA LEU A 20 -24.11 4.58 45.71
C LEU A 20 -23.31 3.30 45.37
N CYS A 21 -22.28 2.89 46.11
CA CYS A 21 -21.45 3.57 47.09
C CYS A 21 -20.09 2.85 47.18
N SER A 22 -19.01 3.57 47.48
CA SER A 22 -17.77 2.95 47.96
C SER A 22 -18.01 2.32 49.33
N SER A 23 -17.52 1.10 49.54
CA SER A 23 -17.38 0.52 50.89
C SER A 23 -16.07 -0.27 50.98
N ILE A 24 -15.11 0.33 51.69
CA ILE A 24 -13.92 -0.34 52.20
C ILE A 24 -14.35 -1.08 53.47
N VAL A 25 -14.08 -2.39 53.55
CA VAL A 25 -14.09 -3.12 54.82
C VAL A 25 -12.83 -3.97 54.91
N CYS A 26 -11.89 -3.51 55.74
CA CYS A 26 -10.80 -4.34 56.23
C CYS A 26 -11.34 -5.24 57.36
N HIS A 27 -11.10 -6.54 57.28
CA HIS A 27 -11.08 -7.42 58.46
C HIS A 27 -9.97 -8.45 58.28
N GLY A 28 -8.97 -8.39 59.16
CA GLY A 28 -7.91 -9.39 59.24
C GLY A 28 -8.10 -10.26 60.48
N ARG A 29 -7.77 -11.55 60.37
CA ARG A 29 -7.25 -12.32 61.50
C ARG A 29 -6.44 -13.52 61.02
N ASN A 30 -5.30 -13.74 61.67
CA ASN A 30 -4.48 -14.93 61.51
C ASN A 30 -5.26 -16.18 61.93
N GLN A 31 -4.94 -17.32 61.30
CA GLN A 31 -4.47 -18.48 62.07
C GLN A 31 -3.59 -19.39 61.22
N SER A 32 -2.71 -20.10 61.92
CA SER A 32 -1.62 -20.93 61.41
C SER A 32 -2.05 -22.39 61.22
N SER A 33 -1.37 -23.13 60.33
CA SER A 33 -0.43 -24.19 60.75
C SER A 33 0.01 -25.10 59.60
N HIS A 34 1.12 -25.79 59.82
CA HIS A 34 1.81 -26.69 58.90
C HIS A 34 0.96 -27.90 58.47
N PHE A 35 1.22 -28.44 57.28
CA PHE A 35 1.49 -29.87 57.18
C PHE A 35 2.50 -30.21 56.08
N VAL A 36 3.31 -31.25 56.34
CA VAL A 36 4.43 -31.71 55.50
C VAL A 36 4.04 -33.02 54.81
N ARG A 37 4.47 -33.21 53.54
CA ARG A 37 4.70 -34.52 52.90
C ARG A 37 5.59 -34.31 51.66
N THR A 38 6.90 -34.46 51.77
CA THR A 38 7.67 -35.69 51.50
C THR A 38 7.34 -36.35 50.16
N GLY A 39 8.30 -36.31 49.23
CA GLY A 39 8.21 -37.02 47.95
C GLY A 39 8.43 -38.54 48.09
N GLY A 40 8.05 -39.27 47.06
CA GLY A 40 8.27 -40.71 46.92
C GLY A 40 8.81 -41.05 45.54
N THR A 41 9.89 -41.81 45.49
CA THR A 41 10.63 -42.17 44.28
C THR A 41 9.97 -43.34 43.52
N THR A 42 10.41 -43.57 42.28
CA THR A 42 10.06 -44.72 41.43
C THR A 42 10.48 -46.07 42.03
N PRO A 43 9.92 -47.18 41.51
CA PRO A 43 10.81 -48.07 40.75
C PRO A 43 10.17 -48.65 39.46
N SER A 44 11.00 -49.33 38.67
CA SER A 44 10.67 -49.98 37.40
C SER A 44 10.75 -51.51 37.49
N ARG A 45 9.94 -52.24 36.70
CA ARG A 45 10.29 -53.52 36.03
C ARG A 45 9.21 -54.04 35.08
N LEU A 46 9.67 -54.75 34.04
CA LEU A 46 8.94 -55.51 33.00
C LEU A 46 8.88 -57.01 33.37
N PRO A 47 8.45 -57.95 32.50
CA PRO A 47 7.21 -58.06 31.71
C PRO A 47 6.51 -59.43 31.91
N LEU A 48 5.34 -59.69 31.29
CA LEU A 48 4.89 -61.07 31.01
C LEU A 48 3.90 -61.16 29.84
N HIS A 49 3.72 -62.38 29.31
CA HIS A 49 3.31 -62.68 27.92
C HIS A 49 2.06 -63.59 27.85
N THR A 50 1.52 -63.75 26.63
CA THR A 50 0.51 -64.75 26.18
C THR A 50 -0.99 -64.40 26.33
N GLY A 51 -1.77 -64.76 25.29
CA GLY A 51 -3.21 -64.47 25.17
C GLY A 51 -3.67 -64.32 23.71
N THR A 52 -3.58 -65.38 22.91
CA THR A 52 -3.94 -65.41 21.48
C THR A 52 -5.45 -65.42 21.24
N ASN A 53 -5.94 -64.76 20.17
CA ASN A 53 -7.07 -65.25 19.39
C ASN A 53 -7.13 -64.70 17.93
N PHE A 54 -7.53 -65.59 17.02
CA PHE A 54 -7.92 -65.44 15.60
C PHE A 54 -8.80 -64.18 15.34
N ARG A 55 -8.94 -63.53 14.15
CA ARG A 55 -8.64 -63.76 12.70
C ARG A 55 -8.80 -62.38 11.96
N CYS A 56 -8.59 -62.11 10.65
CA CYS A 56 -8.14 -62.83 9.44
C CYS A 56 -7.59 -61.81 8.38
N ASN A 57 -7.23 -62.33 7.19
CA ASN A 57 -6.99 -61.73 5.85
C ASN A 57 -7.31 -60.24 5.57
N CYS A 58 -6.35 -59.53 4.93
CA CYS A 58 -6.35 -59.31 3.47
C CYS A 58 -5.13 -58.47 3.03
N THR A 59 -4.22 -59.04 2.24
CA THR A 59 -3.10 -58.32 1.62
C THR A 59 -3.58 -57.62 0.33
N VAL A 60 -3.58 -56.28 0.34
CA VAL A 60 -3.63 -55.47 -0.88
C VAL A 60 -2.34 -54.66 -0.95
N SER A 61 -1.50 -54.96 -1.94
CA SER A 61 -0.29 -54.18 -2.20
C SER A 61 -0.68 -52.80 -2.72
N ALA A 62 -0.47 -51.76 -1.91
CA ALA A 62 -0.56 -50.39 -2.38
C ALA A 62 0.72 -50.03 -3.17
N PRO A 63 0.61 -49.30 -4.29
CA PRO A 63 1.79 -48.86 -5.05
C PRO A 63 2.60 -47.85 -4.23
N GLU A 64 3.91 -47.80 -4.50
CA GLU A 64 4.82 -46.85 -3.86
C GLU A 64 4.36 -45.42 -4.12
N ALA A 65 4.19 -44.65 -3.04
CA ALA A 65 3.85 -43.24 -3.16
C ALA A 65 5.07 -42.49 -3.72
N GLU A 66 4.95 -42.01 -4.96
CA GLU A 66 5.93 -41.11 -5.56
C GLU A 66 6.23 -39.95 -4.58
N GLY A 67 7.51 -39.74 -4.32
CA GLY A 67 7.95 -38.74 -3.34
C GLY A 67 7.42 -37.37 -3.73
N SER A 68 6.54 -36.81 -2.90
CA SER A 68 6.01 -35.46 -3.09
C SER A 68 7.17 -34.47 -3.07
N VAL A 69 7.62 -34.04 -4.25
CA VAL A 69 8.63 -32.98 -4.38
C VAL A 69 8.00 -31.71 -3.81
N SER A 70 8.34 -31.40 -2.56
CA SER A 70 7.91 -30.17 -1.92
C SER A 70 8.58 -29.01 -2.65
N SER A 71 7.88 -28.44 -3.63
CA SER A 71 8.31 -27.27 -4.38
C SER A 71 8.25 -26.04 -3.47
N SER A 72 9.21 -25.94 -2.54
CA SER A 72 9.43 -24.76 -1.71
C SER A 72 10.03 -23.66 -2.60
N SER A 73 9.18 -23.05 -3.42
CA SER A 73 9.50 -21.80 -4.10
C SER A 73 10.05 -20.80 -3.06
N PRO A 74 11.21 -20.17 -3.28
CA PRO A 74 11.81 -19.28 -2.30
C PRO A 74 10.83 -18.18 -1.92
N VAL A 75 10.73 -17.88 -0.61
CA VAL A 75 9.85 -16.83 -0.10
C VAL A 75 10.30 -15.50 -0.69
N LYS A 76 9.57 -14.98 -1.68
CA LYS A 76 9.85 -13.68 -2.29
C LYS A 76 9.80 -12.61 -1.20
N LYS A 77 10.77 -11.68 -1.23
CA LYS A 77 10.68 -10.45 -0.43
C LYS A 77 9.45 -9.65 -0.86
N ARG A 78 8.88 -8.90 0.08
CA ARG A 78 7.62 -8.19 -0.10
C ARG A 78 7.83 -6.70 -0.31
N VAL A 79 7.09 -6.14 -1.27
CA VAL A 79 7.06 -4.71 -1.60
C VAL A 79 5.63 -4.21 -1.47
N VAL A 80 5.44 -3.09 -0.80
CA VAL A 80 4.14 -2.44 -0.62
C VAL A 80 4.20 -1.00 -1.14
N SER A 81 3.22 -0.58 -1.95
CA SER A 81 3.19 0.73 -2.60
C SER A 81 1.76 1.29 -2.67
N GLY A 82 1.58 2.46 -2.06
CA GLY A 82 0.30 3.18 -2.02
C GLY A 82 0.25 4.29 -3.08
N VAL A 83 -0.85 4.38 -3.83
CA VAL A 83 -1.09 5.43 -4.83
C VAL A 83 -2.29 6.29 -4.46
N GLN A 84 -2.14 7.62 -4.53
CA GLN A 84 -3.27 8.51 -4.31
C GLN A 84 -4.31 8.40 -5.44
N PRO A 85 -5.61 8.31 -5.12
CA PRO A 85 -6.67 8.46 -6.13
C PRO A 85 -6.70 9.91 -6.62
N THR A 86 -6.14 10.16 -7.82
CA THR A 86 -6.17 11.50 -8.44
C THR A 86 -6.83 11.51 -9.82
N GLY A 87 -7.17 10.34 -10.37
CA GLY A 87 -7.78 10.18 -11.70
C GLY A 87 -6.99 10.70 -12.90
N SER A 88 -5.86 11.36 -12.68
CA SER A 88 -5.13 12.22 -13.62
C SER A 88 -3.66 11.80 -13.67
N VAL A 89 -3.43 10.54 -14.03
CA VAL A 89 -2.09 9.99 -14.22
C VAL A 89 -1.51 10.53 -15.53
N HIS A 90 -0.40 11.26 -15.42
CA HIS A 90 0.32 11.82 -16.56
C HIS A 90 1.58 10.99 -16.90
N LEU A 91 2.12 11.20 -18.09
CA LEU A 91 3.26 10.48 -18.66
C LEU A 91 4.46 10.43 -17.69
N GLY A 92 4.74 11.54 -16.99
CA GLY A 92 5.76 11.60 -15.94
C GLY A 92 5.50 10.75 -14.69
N ASN A 93 4.26 10.44 -14.32
CA ASN A 93 3.99 9.44 -13.26
C ASN A 93 4.23 8.02 -13.81
N TYR A 94 3.82 7.78 -15.05
CA TYR A 94 3.92 6.48 -15.69
C TYR A 94 5.37 6.05 -15.92
N LEU A 95 6.15 6.86 -16.64
CA LEU A 95 7.56 6.59 -16.93
C LEU A 95 8.47 6.77 -15.70
N GLY A 96 8.08 7.65 -14.76
CA GLY A 96 8.86 7.94 -13.56
C GLY A 96 8.63 6.98 -12.39
N ALA A 97 7.51 6.26 -12.34
CA ALA A 97 7.16 5.39 -11.22
C ALA A 97 6.41 4.11 -11.64
N ILE A 98 5.26 4.22 -12.31
CA ILE A 98 4.36 3.06 -12.52
C ILE A 98 5.04 1.97 -13.36
N LYS A 99 5.75 2.32 -14.44
CA LYS A 99 6.49 1.35 -15.29
C LYS A 99 7.56 0.59 -14.48
N ASN A 100 8.26 1.29 -13.59
CA ASN A 100 9.25 0.68 -12.68
C ASN A 100 8.57 -0.22 -11.64
N TRP A 101 7.45 0.21 -11.06
CA TRP A 101 6.70 -0.58 -10.08
C TRP A 101 6.15 -1.88 -10.69
N ILE A 102 5.68 -1.83 -11.93
CA ILE A 102 5.17 -3.00 -12.65
C ILE A 102 6.25 -4.07 -12.84
N SER A 103 7.52 -3.71 -13.08
CA SER A 103 8.62 -4.69 -13.12
C SER A 103 8.95 -5.34 -11.78
N LEU A 104 8.52 -4.77 -10.64
CA LEU A 104 8.76 -5.36 -9.33
C LEU A 104 7.95 -6.64 -9.09
N GLN A 105 6.79 -6.81 -9.74
CA GLN A 105 5.91 -7.97 -9.53
C GLN A 105 6.52 -9.31 -9.97
N ASP A 106 7.49 -9.27 -10.90
CA ASP A 106 8.21 -10.47 -11.35
C ASP A 106 9.24 -10.91 -10.31
N THR A 107 9.89 -9.97 -9.62
CA THR A 107 10.97 -10.22 -8.65
C THR A 107 10.47 -10.37 -7.21
N TYR A 108 9.42 -9.65 -6.82
CA TYR A 108 8.92 -9.52 -5.45
C TYR A 108 7.49 -10.04 -5.30
N GLU A 109 7.04 -10.24 -4.07
CA GLU A 109 5.60 -10.28 -3.77
C GLU A 109 5.13 -8.82 -3.64
N THR A 110 4.31 -8.35 -4.58
CA THR A 110 3.98 -6.92 -4.67
C THR A 110 2.52 -6.61 -4.31
N LEU A 111 2.35 -5.56 -3.52
CA LEU A 111 1.09 -5.08 -2.98
C LEU A 111 0.89 -3.62 -3.42
N PHE A 112 -0.03 -3.42 -4.36
CA PHE A 112 -0.46 -2.09 -4.81
C PHE A 112 -1.80 -1.75 -4.20
N PHE A 113 -1.95 -0.55 -3.68
CA PHE A 113 -3.21 -0.12 -3.08
C PHE A 113 -3.51 1.35 -3.28
N ILE A 114 -4.78 1.66 -3.48
CA ILE A 114 -5.24 3.04 -3.66
C ILE A 114 -5.55 3.62 -2.29
N VAL A 115 -4.84 4.69 -1.92
CA VAL A 115 -4.89 5.29 -0.57
C VAL A 115 -5.99 6.34 -0.45
N ASP A 116 -7.23 5.89 -0.51
CA ASP A 116 -8.42 6.73 -0.36
C ASP A 116 -8.59 7.32 1.06
N LEU A 117 -8.16 6.61 2.10
CA LEU A 117 -8.16 7.15 3.48
C LEU A 117 -7.12 8.25 3.68
N HIS A 118 -6.03 8.26 2.90
CA HIS A 118 -5.10 9.41 2.88
C HIS A 118 -5.65 10.59 2.08
N ALA A 119 -6.47 10.34 1.05
CA ALA A 119 -7.05 11.41 0.23
C ALA A 119 -7.99 12.32 1.04
N ILE A 120 -8.75 11.76 1.98
CA ILE A 120 -9.68 12.50 2.85
C ILE A 120 -8.99 13.31 3.99
N THR A 121 -7.66 13.36 4.03
CA THR A 121 -6.90 14.18 5.01
C THR A 121 -6.89 15.68 4.67
N LEU A 122 -7.32 16.02 3.46
CA LEU A 122 -7.48 17.38 2.91
C LEU A 122 -8.89 17.51 2.29
N PRO A 123 -9.35 18.73 1.94
CA PRO A 123 -10.64 18.91 1.26
C PRO A 123 -10.74 18.08 -0.03
N TYR A 124 -11.88 17.40 -0.21
CA TYR A 124 -12.16 16.49 -1.33
C TYR A 124 -13.65 16.53 -1.71
N ASP A 125 -13.97 16.20 -2.96
CA ASP A 125 -15.34 15.85 -3.37
C ASP A 125 -15.53 14.33 -3.34
N ALA A 126 -16.63 13.85 -2.79
CA ALA A 126 -16.89 12.42 -2.61
C ALA A 126 -17.23 11.69 -3.94
N SER A 127 -17.84 12.40 -4.89
CA SER A 127 -18.17 11.87 -6.23
C SER A 127 -16.88 11.70 -7.05
N GLU A 128 -16.01 12.71 -7.02
CA GLU A 128 -14.68 12.69 -7.65
C GLU A 128 -13.79 11.63 -7.02
N LEU A 129 -13.67 11.55 -5.69
CA LEU A 129 -12.86 10.54 -5.01
C LEU A 129 -13.27 9.10 -5.35
N SER A 130 -14.59 8.82 -5.46
CA SER A 130 -15.09 7.50 -5.86
C SER A 130 -14.74 7.16 -7.32
N LYS A 131 -14.85 8.14 -8.21
CA LYS A 131 -14.46 8.03 -9.63
C LYS A 131 -12.96 7.80 -9.76
N ASP A 132 -12.16 8.65 -9.13
CA ASP A 132 -10.70 8.62 -9.20
C ASP A 132 -10.10 7.36 -8.60
N THR A 133 -10.70 6.81 -7.53
CA THR A 133 -10.32 5.51 -6.96
C THR A 133 -10.48 4.39 -7.99
N LYS A 134 -11.65 4.29 -8.62
CA LYS A 134 -11.93 3.30 -9.69
C LYS A 134 -11.04 3.54 -10.92
N LYS A 135 -10.78 4.79 -11.27
CA LYS A 135 -10.01 5.18 -12.45
C LYS A 135 -8.53 4.85 -12.28
N THR A 136 -7.98 5.11 -11.09
CA THR A 136 -6.62 4.68 -10.72
C THR A 136 -6.50 3.17 -10.73
N ALA A 137 -7.48 2.42 -10.18
CA ALA A 137 -7.47 0.95 -10.24
C ALA A 137 -7.41 0.42 -11.68
N ALA A 138 -8.30 0.89 -12.55
CA ALA A 138 -8.33 0.49 -13.96
C ALA A 138 -7.05 0.90 -14.72
N LEU A 139 -6.48 2.07 -14.43
CA LEU A 139 -5.20 2.51 -15.01
C LEU A 139 -4.02 1.62 -14.61
N TYR A 140 -3.96 1.11 -13.37
CA TYR A 140 -2.90 0.21 -12.94
C TYR A 140 -2.95 -1.13 -13.67
N LEU A 141 -4.16 -1.70 -13.83
CA LEU A 141 -4.38 -2.91 -14.63
C LEU A 141 -3.99 -2.66 -16.10
N ALA A 142 -4.45 -1.55 -16.67
CA ALA A 142 -4.15 -1.18 -18.05
C ALA A 142 -2.67 -0.92 -18.33
N CYS A 143 -1.90 -0.44 -17.35
CA CYS A 143 -0.44 -0.27 -17.48
C CYS A 143 0.34 -1.60 -17.44
N GLY A 144 -0.29 -2.73 -17.07
CA GLY A 144 0.36 -4.05 -17.04
C GLY A 144 0.57 -4.67 -15.65
N VAL A 145 -0.19 -4.25 -14.62
CA VAL A 145 -0.21 -5.01 -13.34
C VAL A 145 -0.89 -6.36 -13.55
N ASP A 146 -0.11 -7.43 -13.41
CA ASP A 146 -0.56 -8.82 -13.50
C ASP A 146 -1.08 -9.28 -12.14
N THR A 147 -2.38 -9.51 -12.09
CA THR A 147 -3.13 -9.85 -10.89
C THR A 147 -2.86 -11.25 -10.35
N SER A 148 -2.23 -12.11 -11.16
CA SER A 148 -1.69 -13.41 -10.71
C SER A 148 -0.40 -13.22 -9.90
N LYS A 149 0.37 -12.15 -10.16
CA LYS A 149 1.67 -11.86 -9.54
C LYS A 149 1.57 -10.84 -8.39
N ALA A 150 0.81 -9.77 -8.57
CA ALA A 150 0.62 -8.69 -7.59
C ALA A 150 -0.83 -8.64 -7.07
N SER A 151 -1.02 -8.11 -5.86
CA SER A 151 -2.36 -7.79 -5.34
C SER A 151 -2.66 -6.31 -5.55
N VAL A 152 -3.85 -5.99 -6.05
CA VAL A 152 -4.35 -4.61 -6.20
C VAL A 152 -5.63 -4.47 -5.39
N PHE A 153 -5.71 -3.47 -4.51
CA PHE A 153 -6.88 -3.25 -3.64
C PHE A 153 -7.07 -1.75 -3.29
N VAL A 154 -8.15 -1.43 -2.58
CA VAL A 154 -8.43 -0.08 -2.05
C VAL A 154 -8.22 -0.10 -0.53
N GLN A 155 -7.56 0.92 0.02
CA GLN A 155 -7.18 0.99 1.43
C GLN A 155 -8.40 0.86 2.36
N SER A 156 -9.48 1.62 2.11
CA SER A 156 -10.71 1.58 2.92
C SER A 156 -11.43 0.23 2.93
N HIS A 157 -11.26 -0.61 1.89
CA HIS A 157 -11.86 -1.95 1.86
C HIS A 157 -11.19 -2.88 2.89
N VAL A 158 -10.01 -2.53 3.38
CA VAL A 158 -9.20 -3.34 4.28
C VAL A 158 -9.15 -2.65 5.65
N ARG A 159 -10.20 -2.86 6.46
CA ARG A 159 -10.40 -2.27 7.81
C ARG A 159 -9.16 -2.32 8.72
N ALA A 160 -8.36 -3.37 8.53
CA ALA A 160 -7.09 -3.63 9.20
C ALA A 160 -6.13 -2.41 9.20
N HIS A 161 -6.13 -1.58 8.15
CA HIS A 161 -5.30 -0.37 8.10
C HIS A 161 -5.64 0.63 9.23
N VAL A 162 -6.93 0.88 9.48
CA VAL A 162 -7.39 1.80 10.53
C VAL A 162 -7.26 1.16 11.91
N GLU A 163 -7.56 -0.14 12.01
CA GLU A 163 -7.43 -0.90 13.26
C GLU A 163 -5.99 -0.92 13.76
N LEU A 164 -5.00 -1.20 12.90
CA LEU A 164 -3.58 -1.13 13.26
C LEU A 164 -3.09 0.33 13.45
N MET A 165 -3.61 1.31 12.70
CA MET A 165 -3.28 2.73 12.91
C MET A 165 -3.59 3.15 14.34
N TRP A 166 -4.78 2.80 14.85
CA TRP A 166 -5.18 3.11 16.23
C TRP A 166 -4.22 2.52 17.28
N LEU A 167 -3.80 1.27 17.07
CA LEU A 167 -2.83 0.58 17.93
C LEU A 167 -1.46 1.28 17.89
N LEU A 168 -0.97 1.64 16.70
CA LEU A 168 0.28 2.38 16.52
C LEU A 168 0.22 3.80 17.11
N SER A 169 -0.94 4.47 17.05
CA SER A 169 -1.14 5.78 17.67
C SER A 169 -0.87 5.75 19.17
N SER A 170 -1.26 4.68 19.88
CA SER A 170 -0.96 4.51 21.31
C SER A 170 0.54 4.43 21.65
N ALA A 171 1.36 4.02 20.66
CA ALA A 171 2.82 3.95 20.80
C ALA A 171 3.54 5.22 20.27
N THR A 172 2.84 6.10 19.54
CA THR A 172 3.41 7.25 18.83
C THR A 172 3.39 8.51 19.70
N PRO A 173 4.54 9.10 20.09
CA PRO A 173 4.56 10.38 20.78
C PRO A 173 4.11 11.52 19.87
N ILE A 174 3.18 12.37 20.31
CA ILE A 174 2.67 13.51 19.53
C ILE A 174 3.78 14.45 19.04
N GLY A 175 4.85 14.61 19.83
CA GLY A 175 6.02 15.41 19.45
C GLY A 175 6.80 14.87 18.24
N TRP A 176 6.62 13.61 17.84
CA TRP A 176 7.19 13.08 16.60
C TRP A 176 6.41 13.59 15.38
N LEU A 177 5.07 13.59 15.46
CA LEU A 177 4.18 14.08 14.40
C LEU A 177 4.33 15.59 14.19
N ASN A 178 4.41 16.37 15.26
CA ASN A 178 4.61 17.83 15.21
C ASN A 178 5.95 18.26 14.56
N ARG A 179 6.90 17.34 14.37
CA ARG A 179 8.18 17.61 13.67
C ARG A 179 8.15 17.29 12.18
N MET A 180 7.08 16.68 11.67
CA MET A 180 6.96 16.33 10.25
C MET A 180 6.89 17.59 9.39
N ILE A 181 7.78 17.70 8.39
CA ILE A 181 7.88 18.87 7.50
C ILE A 181 6.59 18.99 6.70
N GLN A 182 6.13 17.88 6.13
CA GLN A 182 4.87 17.77 5.38
C GLN A 182 3.63 18.17 6.20
N PHE A 183 3.63 18.00 7.53
CA PHE A 183 2.55 18.49 8.37
C PHE A 183 2.57 20.02 8.44
N LYS A 184 3.72 20.61 8.79
CA LYS A 184 3.90 22.07 8.89
C LYS A 184 3.63 22.80 7.57
N GLU A 185 4.10 22.26 6.44
CA GLU A 185 3.87 22.87 5.12
C GLU A 185 2.40 22.81 4.68
N LYS A 186 1.66 21.78 5.08
CA LYS A 186 0.24 21.64 4.74
C LYS A 186 -0.67 22.38 5.72
N SER A 187 -0.30 22.47 7.01
CA SER A 187 -1.04 23.24 8.01
C SER A 187 -1.11 24.72 7.61
N LEU A 188 0.03 25.31 7.27
CA LEU A 188 0.16 26.69 6.81
C LEU A 188 -0.66 27.00 5.54
N LYS A 189 -0.89 25.99 4.67
CA LYS A 189 -1.69 26.15 3.44
C LYS A 189 -3.20 26.05 3.67
N VAL A 190 -3.62 25.32 4.71
CA VAL A 190 -5.04 25.16 5.09
C VAL A 190 -5.47 26.26 6.08
N GLY A 191 -4.52 26.86 6.79
CA GLY A 191 -4.74 27.77 7.92
C GLY A 191 -4.87 26.97 9.20
N ASP A 192 -4.05 27.29 10.21
CA ASP A 192 -3.81 26.42 11.38
C ASP A 192 -5.08 26.05 12.16
N GLU A 193 -6.10 26.91 12.19
CA GLU A 193 -7.39 26.63 12.86
C GLU A 193 -8.26 25.57 12.15
N ASN A 194 -8.07 25.38 10.84
CA ASN A 194 -8.86 24.43 10.02
C ASN A 194 -8.15 23.08 9.82
N VAL A 195 -7.04 22.84 10.53
CA VAL A 195 -6.22 21.64 10.35
C VAL A 195 -6.85 20.44 11.03
N GLY A 196 -7.45 19.56 10.23
CA GLY A 196 -8.01 18.30 10.71
C GLY A 196 -6.95 17.38 11.34
N VAL A 197 -7.31 16.69 12.42
CA VAL A 197 -6.44 15.73 13.14
C VAL A 197 -5.86 14.65 12.22
N ALA A 198 -6.59 14.28 11.16
CA ALA A 198 -6.13 13.35 10.13
C ALA A 198 -4.84 13.83 9.43
N LEU A 199 -4.66 15.14 9.22
CA LEU A 199 -3.46 15.71 8.62
C LEU A 199 -2.22 15.64 9.54
N LEU A 200 -2.42 15.59 10.86
CA LEU A 200 -1.34 15.32 11.82
C LEU A 200 -1.02 13.83 11.92
N THR A 201 -2.03 12.96 11.81
CA THR A 201 -1.94 11.53 12.13
C THR A 201 -1.75 10.60 10.94
N TYR A 202 -1.91 11.06 9.69
CA TYR A 202 -1.68 10.23 8.50
C TYR A 202 -0.28 9.57 8.40
N PRO A 203 0.82 10.10 8.98
CA PRO A 203 2.08 9.36 9.00
C PRO A 203 2.00 8.05 9.80
N VAL A 204 1.11 7.97 10.81
CA VAL A 204 0.81 6.74 11.55
C VAL A 204 -0.06 5.79 10.73
N LEU A 205 -0.97 6.33 9.90
CA LEU A 205 -1.71 5.53 8.93
C LEU A 205 -0.76 4.94 7.88
N MET A 206 0.18 5.72 7.34
CA MET A 206 1.22 5.21 6.43
C MET A 206 2.07 4.12 7.08
N ALA A 207 2.45 4.28 8.36
CA ALA A 207 3.13 3.22 9.10
C ALA A 207 2.27 1.94 9.22
N SER A 208 0.97 2.08 9.50
CA SER A 208 0.02 0.96 9.49
C SER A 208 -0.04 0.28 8.12
N ASP A 209 -0.15 1.06 7.05
CA ASP A 209 -0.22 0.58 5.66
C ASP A 209 1.00 -0.25 5.24
N ILE A 210 2.16 -0.04 5.87
CA ILE A 210 3.40 -0.76 5.58
C ILE A 210 3.57 -1.96 6.50
N LEU A 211 3.38 -1.76 7.82
CA LEU A 211 3.69 -2.77 8.84
C LEU A 211 2.64 -3.88 8.91
N LEU A 212 1.38 -3.60 8.55
CA LEU A 212 0.32 -4.61 8.40
C LEU A 212 0.75 -5.76 7.47
N TYR A 213 1.53 -5.45 6.44
CA TYR A 213 1.95 -6.40 5.44
C TYR A 213 3.31 -7.04 5.71
N GLN A 214 4.01 -6.72 6.81
CA GLN A 214 5.37 -7.23 7.07
C GLN A 214 6.30 -7.00 5.86
N SER A 215 6.20 -5.81 5.25
CA SER A 215 6.94 -5.48 4.03
C SER A 215 8.44 -5.48 4.29
N ASP A 216 9.22 -5.98 3.33
CA ASP A 216 10.68 -5.85 3.36
C ASP A 216 11.09 -4.48 2.81
N PHE A 217 10.42 -4.01 1.75
CA PHE A 217 10.72 -2.72 1.14
C PHE A 217 9.48 -1.86 0.83
N VAL A 218 9.71 -0.57 0.66
CA VAL A 218 8.71 0.44 0.23
C VAL A 218 9.33 1.34 -0.83
N PRO A 219 8.77 1.47 -2.05
CA PRO A 219 9.27 2.39 -3.05
C PRO A 219 8.77 3.81 -2.75
N VAL A 220 9.66 4.67 -2.27
CA VAL A 220 9.34 6.03 -1.83
C VAL A 220 10.13 7.08 -2.61
N GLY A 221 9.48 8.22 -2.87
CA GLY A 221 10.17 9.44 -3.30
C GLY A 221 10.93 10.11 -2.15
N GLU A 222 11.82 11.03 -2.50
CA GLU A 222 12.60 11.84 -1.55
C GLU A 222 11.69 12.53 -0.51
N ASP A 223 10.54 13.02 -0.97
CA ASP A 223 9.52 13.74 -0.21
C ASP A 223 8.79 12.89 0.84
N GLN A 224 8.87 11.55 0.74
CA GLN A 224 8.24 10.59 1.66
C GLN A 224 9.24 9.88 2.59
N LYS A 225 10.55 10.13 2.46
CA LYS A 225 11.57 9.50 3.33
C LYS A 225 11.32 9.73 4.82
N GLN A 226 10.89 10.93 5.21
CA GLN A 226 10.61 11.25 6.62
C GLN A 226 9.50 10.36 7.22
N HIS A 227 8.47 10.04 6.44
CA HIS A 227 7.38 9.15 6.88
C HIS A 227 7.80 7.67 6.92
N LEU A 228 8.69 7.26 6.01
CA LEU A 228 9.28 5.91 6.07
C LEU A 228 10.20 5.75 7.29
N GLU A 229 10.97 6.78 7.65
CA GLU A 229 11.79 6.71 8.88
C GLU A 229 10.92 6.68 10.15
N LEU A 230 9.84 7.48 10.21
CA LEU A 230 8.85 7.34 11.29
C LEU A 230 8.28 5.92 11.37
N THR A 231 8.00 5.29 10.21
CA THR A 231 7.51 3.91 10.16
C THR A 231 8.52 2.92 10.74
N ARG A 232 9.81 3.13 10.49
CA ARG A 232 10.92 2.33 11.03
C ARG A 232 11.05 2.53 12.53
N GLU A 233 11.11 3.77 13.02
CA GLU A 233 11.14 4.11 14.45
C GLU A 233 9.95 3.49 15.21
N LEU A 234 8.74 3.51 14.62
CA LEU A 234 7.55 2.89 15.20
C LEU A 234 7.64 1.35 15.22
N ALA A 235 8.11 0.72 14.15
CA ALA A 235 8.32 -0.72 14.11
C ALA A 235 9.30 -1.19 15.20
N GLU A 236 10.46 -0.51 15.31
CA GLU A 236 11.47 -0.78 16.32
C GLU A 236 10.95 -0.55 17.74
N ARG A 237 10.25 0.56 17.98
CA ARG A 237 9.63 0.89 19.27
C ARG A 237 8.62 -0.17 19.71
N VAL A 238 7.72 -0.60 18.82
CA VAL A 238 6.74 -1.65 19.15
C VAL A 238 7.44 -3.00 19.34
N ASN A 239 8.47 -3.33 18.54
CA ASN A 239 9.30 -4.51 18.72
C ASN A 239 9.98 -4.55 20.10
N PHE A 240 10.52 -3.43 20.57
CA PHE A 240 11.10 -3.30 21.92
C PHE A 240 10.05 -3.46 23.03
N LEU A 241 8.89 -2.80 22.88
CA LEU A 241 7.84 -2.81 23.89
C LEU A 241 7.15 -4.18 24.03
N TYR A 242 6.87 -4.86 22.91
CA TYR A 242 5.97 -6.04 22.88
C TYR A 242 6.60 -7.32 22.30
N GLY A 243 7.78 -7.25 21.68
CA GLY A 243 8.47 -8.36 21.04
C GLY A 243 9.11 -9.39 21.98
N GLY A 244 10.00 -10.21 21.41
CA GLY A 244 10.83 -11.18 22.11
C GLY A 244 10.02 -12.22 22.89
N ARG A 245 10.33 -12.37 24.18
CA ARG A 245 9.62 -13.29 25.09
C ARG A 245 8.18 -12.84 25.39
N LYS A 246 7.89 -11.54 25.37
CA LYS A 246 6.53 -11.00 25.58
C LYS A 246 5.61 -11.42 24.43
N TRP A 247 6.13 -11.39 23.20
CA TRP A 247 5.44 -11.85 22.00
C TRP A 247 5.18 -13.35 22.01
N LYS A 248 6.21 -14.16 22.32
CA LYS A 248 6.08 -15.62 22.39
C LYS A 248 5.03 -16.08 23.41
N LYS A 249 4.92 -15.40 24.55
CA LYS A 249 3.90 -15.69 25.59
C LYS A 249 2.45 -15.45 25.13
N ARG A 250 2.24 -14.73 24.01
CA ARG A 250 0.92 -14.31 23.51
C ARG A 250 0.52 -15.00 22.20
N GLY A 251 1.16 -16.11 21.86
CA GLY A 251 0.90 -16.87 20.63
C GLY A 251 1.77 -16.48 19.43
N GLY A 252 2.64 -15.48 19.57
CA GLY A 252 3.61 -15.13 18.54
C GLY A 252 4.75 -16.13 18.41
N LYS A 253 5.47 -16.10 17.27
CA LYS A 253 6.66 -16.95 17.02
C LYS A 253 7.87 -16.59 17.91
N GLY A 254 7.82 -15.47 18.64
CA GLY A 254 8.96 -14.85 19.31
C GLY A 254 9.78 -13.98 18.36
N GLY A 255 10.75 -13.23 18.89
CA GLY A 255 11.49 -12.24 18.11
C GLY A 255 10.67 -10.97 17.85
N ALA A 256 10.89 -10.30 16.72
CA ALA A 256 10.16 -9.10 16.33
C ALA A 256 8.65 -9.37 16.08
N LEU A 257 7.82 -8.36 16.32
CA LEU A 257 6.42 -8.31 15.93
C LEU A 257 6.27 -7.83 14.48
N PHE A 258 7.02 -6.79 14.11
CA PHE A 258 7.07 -6.23 12.76
C PHE A 258 8.47 -6.36 12.17
N LYS A 259 8.56 -6.67 10.87
CA LYS A 259 9.75 -6.32 10.09
C LYS A 259 9.92 -4.80 10.09
N VAL A 260 11.17 -4.35 10.08
CA VAL A 260 11.52 -2.94 9.88
C VAL A 260 11.74 -2.74 8.38
N PRO A 261 10.93 -1.91 7.69
CA PRO A 261 11.01 -1.78 6.24
C PRO A 261 12.22 -0.96 5.81
N GLU A 262 12.73 -1.23 4.61
CA GLU A 262 13.78 -0.46 3.96
C GLU A 262 13.24 0.33 2.76
N ALA A 263 13.91 1.44 2.41
CA ALA A 263 13.57 2.20 1.21
C ALA A 263 14.01 1.41 -0.03
N LEU A 264 13.05 1.03 -0.89
CA LEU A 264 13.40 0.64 -2.26
C LEU A 264 13.60 1.92 -3.06
N ILE A 265 14.85 2.24 -3.38
CA ILE A 265 15.14 3.24 -4.41
C ILE A 265 15.14 2.47 -5.74
N PRO A 266 14.07 2.49 -6.55
CA PRO A 266 14.14 1.93 -7.88
C PRO A 266 15.23 2.64 -8.69
N PRO A 267 15.82 2.00 -9.71
CA PRO A 267 16.71 2.70 -10.64
C PRO A 267 16.02 3.97 -11.13
N ALA A 268 16.78 5.08 -11.15
CA ALA A 268 16.23 6.42 -11.25
C ALA A 268 15.18 6.53 -12.36
N GLY A 269 13.91 6.61 -11.97
CA GLY A 269 12.80 6.68 -12.90
C GLY A 269 12.90 7.94 -13.75
N ALA A 270 12.35 7.87 -14.96
CA ALA A 270 12.41 8.98 -15.91
C ALA A 270 11.89 10.29 -15.30
N ARG A 271 12.76 11.28 -15.16
CA ARG A 271 12.37 12.63 -14.75
C ARG A 271 11.80 13.39 -15.94
N VAL A 272 10.56 13.08 -16.30
CA VAL A 272 9.84 13.75 -17.39
C VAL A 272 9.48 15.19 -16.98
N MET A 273 9.90 16.14 -17.79
CA MET A 273 9.70 17.58 -17.59
C MET A 273 8.46 18.09 -18.34
N SER A 274 8.02 19.30 -18.00
CA SER A 274 6.86 19.94 -18.62
C SER A 274 7.10 20.20 -20.11
N LEU A 275 6.06 19.99 -20.92
CA LEU A 275 6.08 20.31 -22.35
C LEU A 275 6.13 21.82 -22.64
N THR A 276 5.88 22.68 -21.65
CA THR A 276 5.95 24.15 -21.80
C THR A 276 7.16 24.77 -21.10
N ASP A 277 7.89 23.99 -20.30
CA ASP A 277 9.06 24.44 -19.53
C ASP A 277 9.95 23.23 -19.17
N GLY A 278 11.09 23.09 -19.84
CA GLY A 278 12.03 21.99 -19.62
C GLY A 278 12.67 21.95 -18.23
N LEU A 279 12.59 23.03 -17.44
CA LEU A 279 13.15 23.09 -16.07
C LEU A 279 12.16 22.66 -14.99
N SER A 280 10.85 22.71 -15.27
CA SER A 280 9.80 22.27 -14.36
C SER A 280 9.43 20.80 -14.57
N LYS A 281 9.32 20.02 -13.49
CA LYS A 281 8.82 18.63 -13.56
C LYS A 281 7.37 18.62 -14.05
N MET A 282 7.00 17.68 -14.91
CA MET A 282 5.61 17.49 -15.32
C MET A 282 4.72 17.23 -14.08
N SER A 283 3.60 17.95 -13.95
CA SER A 283 2.74 17.91 -12.75
C SER A 283 1.25 17.96 -13.08
N LYS A 284 0.46 17.19 -12.31
CA LYS A 284 -1.02 17.27 -12.25
C LYS A 284 -1.54 18.65 -11.89
N SER A 285 -0.79 19.43 -11.08
CA SER A 285 -1.22 20.74 -10.57
C SER A 285 -0.76 21.92 -11.42
N ALA A 286 -0.11 21.69 -12.56
CA ALA A 286 0.28 22.76 -13.47
C ALA A 286 -0.97 23.43 -14.07
N PRO A 287 -1.08 24.78 -14.10
CA PRO A 287 -2.30 25.47 -14.55
C PRO A 287 -2.67 25.19 -16.01
N SER A 288 -1.68 25.02 -16.89
CA SER A 288 -1.90 24.72 -18.30
C SER A 288 -1.86 23.21 -18.54
N ASP A 289 -2.94 22.63 -19.07
CA ASP A 289 -2.96 21.22 -19.45
C ASP A 289 -2.02 20.89 -20.63
N GLN A 290 -1.58 21.91 -21.38
CA GLN A 290 -0.54 21.77 -22.41
C GLN A 290 0.83 21.39 -21.83
N SER A 291 1.06 21.54 -20.52
CA SER A 291 2.32 21.18 -19.87
C SER A 291 2.54 19.67 -19.73
N ARG A 292 1.50 18.85 -19.94
CA ARG A 292 1.48 17.41 -19.60
C ARG A 292 0.72 16.59 -20.63
N ILE A 293 1.09 15.33 -20.77
CA ILE A 293 0.30 14.31 -21.47
C ILE A 293 -0.33 13.41 -20.43
N ASN A 294 -1.64 13.25 -20.44
CA ASN A 294 -2.36 12.30 -19.60
C ASN A 294 -2.40 10.94 -20.32
N LEU A 295 -2.37 9.82 -19.58
CA LEU A 295 -2.39 8.48 -20.20
C LEU A 295 -3.63 8.21 -21.06
N LEU A 296 -4.73 8.92 -20.79
CA LEU A 296 -6.02 8.80 -21.48
C LEU A 296 -6.31 9.98 -22.42
N ASP A 297 -5.32 10.81 -22.74
CA ASP A 297 -5.49 11.85 -23.77
C ASP A 297 -5.74 11.18 -25.14
N PRO A 298 -6.77 11.58 -25.91
CA PRO A 298 -6.97 11.12 -27.28
C PRO A 298 -5.78 11.45 -28.18
N LYS A 299 -5.60 10.69 -29.26
CA LYS A 299 -4.49 10.86 -30.22
C LYS A 299 -4.38 12.29 -30.77
N GLU A 300 -5.52 12.95 -31.01
CA GLU A 300 -5.59 14.34 -31.49
C GLU A 300 -5.08 15.34 -30.43
N VAL A 301 -5.32 15.05 -29.15
CA VAL A 301 -4.86 15.86 -28.02
C VAL A 301 -3.36 15.68 -27.80
N ILE A 302 -2.86 14.44 -27.87
CA ILE A 302 -1.42 14.12 -27.82
C ILE A 302 -0.68 14.87 -28.94
N ALA A 303 -1.14 14.72 -30.18
CA ALA A 303 -0.55 15.37 -31.35
C ALA A 303 -0.52 16.90 -31.24
N ASN A 304 -1.61 17.52 -30.78
CA ASN A 304 -1.68 18.97 -30.61
C ASN A 304 -0.75 19.47 -29.49
N LYS A 305 -0.62 18.72 -28.38
CA LYS A 305 0.30 19.03 -27.27
C LYS A 305 1.77 18.92 -27.69
N ILE A 306 2.16 17.86 -28.41
CA ILE A 306 3.53 17.71 -28.92
C ILE A 306 3.83 18.77 -30.00
N LYS A 307 2.91 19.03 -30.92
CA LYS A 307 3.06 20.10 -31.92
C LYS A 307 3.34 21.46 -31.24
N ARG A 308 2.64 21.77 -30.14
CA ARG A 308 2.76 23.03 -29.39
C ARG A 308 3.85 23.04 -28.29
N CYS A 309 4.53 21.92 -28.02
CA CYS A 309 5.53 21.90 -26.95
C CYS A 309 6.68 22.88 -27.21
N LYS A 310 7.24 23.46 -26.15
CA LYS A 310 8.39 24.35 -26.22
C LYS A 310 9.61 23.58 -26.74
N THR A 311 10.36 24.21 -27.62
CA THR A 311 11.63 23.72 -28.19
C THR A 311 12.58 24.90 -28.33
N ASP A 312 13.88 24.62 -28.39
CA ASP A 312 14.90 25.63 -28.68
C ASP A 312 15.04 25.91 -30.19
N SER A 313 15.85 26.91 -30.53
CA SER A 313 16.14 27.33 -31.91
C SER A 313 17.49 26.82 -32.43
N PHE A 314 18.18 25.93 -31.70
CA PHE A 314 19.49 25.42 -32.10
C PHE A 314 19.36 24.33 -33.17
N PRO A 315 20.32 24.22 -34.12
CA PRO A 315 20.33 23.15 -35.10
C PRO A 315 20.67 21.79 -34.47
N GLY A 316 20.11 20.72 -35.03
CA GLY A 316 20.31 19.35 -34.57
C GLY A 316 19.65 19.04 -33.21
N LEU A 317 19.62 17.76 -32.86
CA LEU A 317 19.04 17.24 -31.62
C LEU A 317 20.11 16.53 -30.80
N GLU A 318 20.24 16.90 -29.51
CA GLU A 318 21.29 16.37 -28.64
C GLU A 318 20.79 16.12 -27.21
N PHE A 319 21.34 15.10 -26.57
CA PHE A 319 21.14 14.81 -25.15
C PHE A 319 22.11 15.61 -24.26
N ASP A 320 21.81 15.64 -22.96
CA ASP A 320 22.68 16.12 -21.86
C ASP A 320 23.14 17.58 -21.91
N ASN A 321 22.86 18.35 -22.96
CA ASN A 321 23.18 19.78 -23.00
C ASN A 321 22.28 20.54 -21.98
N PRO A 322 22.84 21.11 -20.89
CA PRO A 322 22.07 21.76 -19.85
C PRO A 322 21.37 23.05 -20.34
N GLU A 323 21.90 23.68 -21.40
CA GLU A 323 21.31 24.87 -22.03
C GLU A 323 20.11 24.53 -22.94
N ARG A 324 19.82 23.23 -23.16
CA ARG A 324 18.73 22.74 -24.02
C ARG A 324 17.82 21.74 -23.27
N PRO A 325 17.22 22.13 -22.13
CA PRO A 325 16.46 21.21 -21.28
C PRO A 325 15.21 20.65 -21.98
N GLU A 326 14.57 21.42 -22.88
CA GLU A 326 13.47 20.91 -23.71
C GLU A 326 13.93 19.80 -24.67
N CYS A 327 15.11 19.94 -25.28
CA CYS A 327 15.64 18.95 -26.21
C CYS A 327 15.96 17.63 -25.50
N ASN A 328 16.69 17.72 -24.39
CA ASN A 328 16.99 16.57 -23.55
C ASN A 328 15.70 15.89 -23.02
N ASN A 329 14.68 16.66 -22.64
CA ASN A 329 13.39 16.11 -22.19
C ASN A 329 12.66 15.33 -23.31
N LEU A 330 12.51 15.92 -24.50
CA LEU A 330 11.75 15.29 -25.59
C LEU A 330 12.48 14.05 -26.15
N LEU A 331 13.82 14.09 -26.29
CA LEU A 331 14.62 12.93 -26.66
C LEU A 331 14.56 11.82 -25.60
N SER A 332 14.60 12.18 -24.31
CA SER A 332 14.42 11.21 -23.22
C SER A 332 13.04 10.55 -23.28
N ILE A 333 11.97 11.31 -23.53
CA ILE A 333 10.62 10.74 -23.71
C ILE A 333 10.63 9.75 -24.88
N TYR A 334 11.18 10.12 -26.04
CA TYR A 334 11.25 9.27 -27.23
C TYR A 334 12.01 7.96 -26.98
N GLN A 335 13.15 8.02 -26.28
CA GLN A 335 13.91 6.86 -25.83
C GLN A 335 13.06 5.91 -24.96
N LEU A 336 12.34 6.45 -23.98
CA LEU A 336 11.62 5.66 -22.97
C LEU A 336 10.34 4.97 -23.48
N ILE A 337 9.71 5.53 -24.52
CA ILE A 337 8.53 4.95 -25.18
C ILE A 337 8.93 3.94 -26.26
N THR A 338 9.98 4.23 -27.05
CA THR A 338 10.47 3.29 -28.07
C THR A 338 11.27 2.14 -27.48
N GLY A 339 11.82 2.29 -26.27
CA GLY A 339 12.69 1.31 -25.62
C GLY A 339 14.10 1.25 -26.19
N ARG A 340 14.47 2.17 -27.08
CA ARG A 340 15.78 2.27 -27.74
C ARG A 340 16.87 2.77 -26.79
N THR A 341 18.12 2.49 -27.10
CA THR A 341 19.26 3.03 -26.34
C THR A 341 19.46 4.53 -26.65
N LYS A 342 20.31 5.19 -25.87
CA LYS A 342 20.64 6.62 -26.08
C LYS A 342 21.36 6.82 -27.40
N GLU A 343 22.24 5.90 -27.74
CA GLU A 343 23.09 5.88 -28.93
C GLU A 343 22.23 5.69 -30.18
N GLU A 344 21.26 4.77 -30.15
CA GLU A 344 20.28 4.54 -31.21
C GLU A 344 19.45 5.80 -31.49
N VAL A 345 18.86 6.41 -30.45
CA VAL A 345 18.09 7.65 -30.58
C VAL A 345 18.95 8.82 -31.07
N THR A 346 20.19 8.93 -30.59
CA THR A 346 21.11 9.99 -31.03
C THR A 346 21.46 9.84 -32.51
N LEU A 347 21.71 8.61 -32.98
CA LEU A 347 22.03 8.33 -34.37
C LEU A 347 20.83 8.59 -35.30
N GLU A 348 19.64 8.16 -34.91
CA GLU A 348 18.39 8.35 -35.64
C GLU A 348 18.01 9.84 -35.74
N CYS A 349 18.03 10.56 -34.63
CA CYS A 349 17.52 11.92 -34.54
C CYS A 349 18.54 12.99 -34.96
N ARG A 350 19.81 12.63 -35.20
CA ARG A 350 20.94 13.55 -35.44
C ARG A 350 20.64 14.64 -36.46
N ASP A 351 20.13 14.24 -37.61
CA ASP A 351 19.90 15.09 -38.78
C ASP A 351 18.42 15.52 -38.91
N MET A 352 17.59 15.24 -37.90
CA MET A 352 16.17 15.62 -37.89
C MET A 352 15.99 17.09 -37.47
N ASN A 353 15.03 17.75 -38.12
CA ASN A 353 14.49 19.03 -37.63
C ASN A 353 13.34 18.79 -36.63
N TRP A 354 12.98 19.84 -35.88
CA TRP A 354 11.90 19.79 -34.89
C TRP A 354 10.54 19.36 -35.45
N GLY A 355 10.23 19.68 -36.71
CA GLY A 355 8.97 19.28 -37.34
C GLY A 355 8.89 17.77 -37.54
N THR A 356 9.93 17.17 -38.12
CA THR A 356 10.05 15.73 -38.32
C THR A 356 10.10 14.99 -36.99
N PHE A 357 10.95 15.41 -36.05
CA PHE A 357 11.09 14.74 -34.77
C PHE A 357 9.80 14.80 -33.93
N LYS A 358 9.07 15.92 -33.92
CA LYS A 358 7.78 16.02 -33.23
C LYS A 358 6.70 15.12 -33.85
N ALA A 359 6.75 14.85 -35.16
CA ALA A 359 5.87 13.86 -35.78
C ALA A 359 6.20 12.45 -35.28
N ASN A 360 7.46 12.02 -35.40
CA ASN A 360 7.92 10.70 -34.93
C ASN A 360 7.63 10.47 -33.43
N LEU A 361 7.86 11.49 -32.59
CA LEU A 361 7.53 11.45 -31.16
C LEU A 361 6.02 11.36 -30.91
N THR A 362 5.19 12.02 -31.73
CA THR A 362 3.73 11.93 -31.63
C THR A 362 3.25 10.52 -31.93
N ASP A 363 3.72 9.94 -33.03
CA ASP A 363 3.32 8.60 -33.47
C ASP A 363 3.77 7.54 -32.45
N ALA A 364 5.03 7.57 -32.02
CA ALA A 364 5.56 6.68 -30.99
C ALA A 364 4.83 6.82 -29.63
N LEU A 365 4.36 8.02 -29.27
CA LEU A 365 3.53 8.23 -28.06
C LEU A 365 2.14 7.62 -28.21
N ILE A 366 1.51 7.77 -29.37
CA ILE A 366 0.19 7.21 -29.66
C ILE A 366 0.28 5.69 -29.65
N ASP A 367 1.24 5.10 -30.36
CA ASP A 367 1.42 3.64 -30.43
C ASP A 367 1.70 3.03 -29.06
N HIS A 368 2.49 3.70 -28.21
CA HIS A 368 2.79 3.23 -26.85
C HIS A 368 1.61 3.35 -25.88
N LEU A 369 0.79 4.40 -26.01
CA LEU A 369 -0.36 4.65 -25.11
C LEU A 369 -1.64 3.94 -25.56
N HIS A 370 -1.83 3.71 -26.86
CA HIS A 370 -3.01 3.06 -27.42
C HIS A 370 -3.36 1.70 -26.76
N PRO A 371 -2.44 0.73 -26.57
CA PRO A 371 -2.79 -0.53 -25.91
C PRO A 371 -3.25 -0.33 -24.46
N ILE A 372 -2.65 0.62 -23.72
CA ILE A 372 -3.07 0.99 -22.36
C ILE A 372 -4.49 1.58 -22.39
N GLN A 373 -4.77 2.49 -23.33
CA GLN A 373 -6.10 3.08 -23.49
C GLN A 373 -7.15 2.02 -23.84
N VAL A 374 -6.86 1.11 -24.77
CA VAL A 374 -7.76 0.00 -25.14
C VAL A 374 -8.06 -0.88 -23.93
N ILE A 375 -7.05 -1.33 -23.17
CA ILE A 375 -7.28 -2.15 -21.97
C ILE A 375 -8.09 -1.38 -20.92
N PHE A 376 -7.80 -0.09 -20.70
CA PHE A 376 -8.54 0.76 -19.77
C PHE A 376 -10.03 0.84 -20.11
N TRP A 377 -10.40 0.94 -21.39
CA TRP A 377 -11.80 0.99 -21.83
C TRP A 377 -12.48 -0.38 -21.91
N ILE A 378 -11.72 -1.47 -22.08
CA ILE A 378 -12.23 -2.85 -21.97
C ILE A 378 -12.64 -3.16 -20.53
N TRP A 379 -11.83 -2.75 -19.54
CA TRP A 379 -12.25 -2.81 -18.15
C TRP A 379 -13.47 -1.91 -17.96
N PRO A 380 -14.64 -2.44 -17.58
CA PRO A 380 -15.85 -1.64 -17.55
C PRO A 380 -15.84 -0.81 -16.27
N TYR A 381 -15.12 0.31 -16.30
CA TYR A 381 -15.11 1.35 -15.26
C TYR A 381 -16.54 1.81 -14.88
N ASN A 382 -17.50 1.69 -15.82
CA ASN A 382 -18.92 1.93 -15.61
C ASN A 382 -19.72 0.72 -15.10
N SER A 383 -19.23 -0.52 -15.21
CA SER A 383 -19.85 -1.70 -14.56
C SER A 383 -19.15 -1.97 -13.23
N THR A 384 -19.75 -1.48 -12.16
CA THR A 384 -19.17 -1.53 -10.80
C THR A 384 -18.80 -2.94 -10.34
N GLU A 385 -19.53 -3.97 -10.78
CA GLU A 385 -19.41 -5.33 -10.23
C GLU A 385 -18.06 -5.99 -10.52
N THR A 386 -17.55 -5.96 -11.75
CA THR A 386 -16.30 -6.65 -12.12
C THR A 386 -15.07 -5.99 -11.51
N LEU A 387 -15.00 -4.66 -11.47
CA LEU A 387 -13.87 -3.95 -10.85
C LEU A 387 -13.90 -4.07 -9.31
N LEU A 388 -15.09 -4.07 -8.70
CA LEU A 388 -15.22 -4.31 -7.25
C LEU A 388 -14.91 -5.77 -6.89
N ALA A 389 -15.44 -6.75 -7.64
CA ALA A 389 -15.11 -8.16 -7.47
C ALA A 389 -13.60 -8.42 -7.62
N PHE A 390 -12.96 -7.72 -8.56
CA PHE A 390 -11.51 -7.76 -8.72
C PHE A 390 -10.76 -7.23 -7.48
N LEU A 391 -11.11 -6.03 -6.99
CA LEU A 391 -10.50 -5.44 -5.79
C LEU A 391 -10.79 -6.27 -4.52
N LEU A 392 -11.94 -6.95 -4.47
CA LEU A 392 -12.30 -7.92 -3.43
C LEU A 392 -11.49 -9.22 -3.53
N PHE A 393 -11.15 -9.70 -4.73
CA PHE A 393 -10.25 -10.84 -4.91
C PHE A 393 -8.82 -10.52 -4.46
N GLY A 394 -8.34 -9.31 -4.77
CA GLY A 394 -7.11 -8.75 -4.21
C GLY A 394 -7.11 -8.78 -2.68
N PHE A 395 -8.22 -8.41 -2.04
CA PHE A 395 -8.41 -8.53 -0.59
C PHE A 395 -8.46 -9.99 -0.08
N ILE A 396 -9.13 -10.92 -0.78
CA ILE A 396 -9.21 -12.33 -0.35
C ILE A 396 -7.82 -12.97 -0.25
N ARG A 397 -6.91 -12.62 -1.17
CA ARG A 397 -5.49 -13.05 -1.14
C ARG A 397 -4.75 -12.59 0.13
N LEU A 398 -5.26 -11.56 0.81
CA LEU A 398 -4.71 -10.97 2.04
C LEU A 398 -5.36 -11.50 3.33
N ARG A 399 -6.35 -12.42 3.28
CA ARG A 399 -7.02 -12.93 4.51
C ARG A 399 -6.04 -13.53 5.52
N ASN A 400 -4.97 -14.18 5.05
CA ASN A 400 -3.91 -14.73 5.92
C ASN A 400 -3.09 -13.66 6.68
N LEU A 401 -3.19 -12.38 6.32
CA LEU A 401 -2.54 -11.27 7.04
C LEU A 401 -3.43 -10.67 8.15
N VAL A 402 -4.75 -10.87 8.12
CA VAL A 402 -5.67 -10.36 9.16
C VAL A 402 -5.33 -10.96 10.54
N PHE A 403 -4.76 -12.18 10.57
CA PHE A 403 -4.16 -12.79 11.75
C PHE A 403 -3.17 -11.87 12.49
N LEU A 404 -2.43 -10.99 11.78
CA LEU A 404 -1.48 -10.09 12.43
C LEU A 404 -2.17 -9.09 13.37
N ILE A 405 -3.41 -8.66 13.11
CA ILE A 405 -4.14 -7.73 13.99
C ILE A 405 -4.69 -8.43 15.21
N ILE A 406 -5.23 -9.63 15.07
CA ILE A 406 -5.65 -10.47 16.20
C ILE A 406 -4.45 -10.71 17.14
N LEU A 407 -3.28 -10.97 16.56
CA LEU A 407 -2.06 -11.15 17.34
C LEU A 407 -1.51 -9.81 17.88
N THR A 408 -1.63 -8.68 17.18
CA THR A 408 -1.16 -7.35 17.64
C THR A 408 -2.04 -6.80 18.77
N THR A 409 -3.35 -6.97 18.70
CA THR A 409 -4.29 -6.65 19.79
C THR A 409 -4.03 -7.52 21.03
N ALA A 410 -3.71 -8.81 20.83
CA ALA A 410 -3.22 -9.68 21.90
C ALA A 410 -1.85 -9.21 22.46
N ALA A 411 -0.91 -8.77 21.60
CA ALA A 411 0.39 -8.20 21.98
C ALA A 411 0.24 -6.98 22.91
N LEU A 412 -0.72 -6.11 22.59
CA LEU A 412 -1.12 -4.93 23.36
C LEU A 412 -2.03 -5.25 24.56
N ALA A 413 -2.35 -6.53 24.80
CA ALA A 413 -3.19 -7.03 25.89
C ALA A 413 -4.63 -6.47 25.92
N ILE A 414 -5.17 -6.07 24.78
CA ILE A 414 -6.54 -5.52 24.67
C ILE A 414 -7.60 -6.62 24.81
N TYR A 415 -7.33 -7.81 24.27
CA TYR A 415 -8.18 -8.99 24.46
C TYR A 415 -7.33 -10.26 24.49
N HIS A 416 -7.72 -11.25 25.32
CA HIS A 416 -6.95 -12.47 25.55
C HIS A 416 -7.79 -13.72 25.23
N SER A 417 -8.11 -13.94 23.95
CA SER A 417 -8.69 -15.19 23.50
C SER A 417 -7.61 -16.26 23.31
N LYS A 418 -7.81 -17.46 23.88
CA LYS A 418 -7.07 -18.68 23.52
C LYS A 418 -7.73 -19.44 22.36
N SER A 419 -8.88 -18.98 21.88
CA SER A 419 -9.71 -19.69 20.91
C SER A 419 -9.37 -19.28 19.49
N SER A 420 -9.07 -20.26 18.64
CA SER A 420 -8.89 -20.10 17.19
C SER A 420 -10.11 -19.44 16.56
N LEU A 421 -9.99 -18.18 16.18
CA LEU A 421 -10.96 -17.49 15.33
C LEU A 421 -10.51 -17.61 13.88
N TYR A 422 -11.05 -18.60 13.18
CA TYR A 422 -10.99 -18.69 11.72
C TYR A 422 -11.91 -17.62 11.13
N TYR A 423 -11.34 -16.74 10.29
CA TYR A 423 -12.05 -15.81 9.40
C TYR A 423 -11.25 -15.66 8.11
#